data_AF-V8PFE8-F1
#
_entry.id   AF-V8PFE8-F1
#
_cell.length_a   1.000
_cell.length_b   1.000
_cell.length_c   1.000
_cell.angle_alpha   90.00
_cell.angle_beta   90.00
_cell.angle_gamma   90.00
#
_symmetry.space_group_name_H-M   'P 1'
#
loop_
_entity.id
_entity.type
_entity.pdbx_description
1 polymer ?
#
loop_
_entity_poly.entity_id
_entity_poly.type
_entity_poly.pdbx_seq_one_letter_code
_entity_poly.pdbx_strand_id
1 'polypeptide(L)'
;MFHFIHQMTSRPEDILMLEMICFPSFAGMTKRTYVEAVLEGIKQCQEEGLDIDVRFLVSVDRSKGAVAAKETVKLAGDFLLSTDGVVLGLDLSGNPKAGHGQDFLEPLLEAKKAGLKLTLHLSEV
;
A
#
# COMPACT_ATOMS: atom_id res chain seq x y z
N MET A 1 -18.64 16.03 15.87
CA MET A 1 -18.66 14.57 16.11
C MET A 1 -17.96 13.93 14.92
N PHE A 2 -16.63 13.77 15.01
CA PHE A 2 -15.82 13.30 13.89
C PHE A 2 -15.88 11.78 13.84
N HIS A 3 -16.48 11.26 12.76
CA HIS A 3 -16.50 9.83 12.46
C HIS A 3 -15.13 9.48 11.89
N PHE A 4 -14.28 8.81 12.68
CA PHE A 4 -13.01 8.27 12.23
C PHE A 4 -13.28 7.16 11.20
N ILE A 5 -12.70 7.30 10.02
CA ILE A 5 -12.74 6.37 8.88
C ILE A 5 -11.40 5.57 8.92
N HIS A 6 -11.25 4.27 8.66
CA HIS A 6 -12.01 3.24 7.93
C HIS A 6 -11.71 1.84 8.54
N GLN A 7 -12.73 1.06 8.93
CA GLN A 7 -12.64 -0.40 8.81
C GLN A 7 -12.72 -0.74 7.31
N MET A 8 -11.75 -1.49 6.79
CA MET A 8 -11.66 -1.85 5.38
C MET A 8 -12.39 -3.17 5.03
N THR A 9 -13.01 -3.84 5.99
CA THR A 9 -13.78 -5.08 5.75
C THR A 9 -14.99 -5.19 6.67
N SER A 10 -15.95 -6.02 6.23
CA SER A 10 -17.18 -6.35 6.93
C SER A 10 -17.08 -7.60 7.82
N ARG A 11 -15.89 -8.19 7.97
CA ARG A 11 -15.63 -9.38 8.82
C ARG A 11 -14.34 -9.23 9.63
N PRO A 12 -14.31 -9.66 10.92
CA PRO A 12 -13.20 -9.40 11.85
C PRO A 12 -12.01 -10.37 11.76
N GLU A 13 -12.00 -11.33 10.83
CA GLU A 13 -11.03 -12.42 10.81
C GLU A 13 -9.82 -12.13 9.89
N ASP A 14 -8.65 -11.96 10.50
CA ASP A 14 -7.29 -12.23 10.01
C ASP A 14 -6.79 -11.53 8.73
N ILE A 15 -6.95 -10.22 8.63
CA ILE A 15 -6.26 -9.42 7.59
C ILE A 15 -4.88 -9.02 8.08
N LEU A 16 -3.84 -9.67 7.56
CA LEU A 16 -2.48 -9.19 7.75
C LEU A 16 -2.22 -8.03 6.77
N MET A 17 -2.35 -6.80 7.27
CA MET A 17 -1.94 -5.60 6.55
C MET A 17 -0.42 -5.49 6.57
N LEU A 18 0.24 -5.88 5.48
CA LEU A 18 1.68 -5.71 5.34
C LEU A 18 1.96 -4.29 4.80
N GLU A 19 2.29 -3.35 5.69
CA GLU A 19 2.77 -2.01 5.31
C GLU A 19 4.22 -2.11 4.79
N MET A 20 4.53 -1.44 3.68
CA MET A 20 5.85 -1.58 3.05
C MET A 20 6.48 -0.25 2.66
N ILE A 21 7.56 0.11 3.38
CA ILE A 21 8.45 1.24 3.10
C ILE A 21 9.54 0.77 2.13
N CYS A 22 9.66 1.42 0.96
CA CYS A 22 10.71 1.10 0.01
C CYS A 22 12.08 1.66 0.48
N PHE A 23 13.01 0.76 0.83
CA PHE A 23 14.45 1.02 0.81
C PHE A 23 15.04 0.46 -0.49
N PRO A 24 15.30 1.29 -1.52
CA PRO A 24 15.96 0.83 -2.74
C PRO A 24 17.46 0.46 -2.54
N SER A 25 17.98 0.54 -1.32
CA SER A 25 19.42 0.51 -1.04
C SER A 25 19.97 -0.86 -0.61
N PHE A 26 19.13 -1.87 -0.34
CA PHE A 26 19.62 -3.19 0.07
C PHE A 26 19.46 -4.17 -1.11
N ALA A 27 20.59 -4.66 -1.63
CA ALA A 27 20.69 -5.75 -2.61
C ALA A 27 20.26 -5.51 -4.09
N GLY A 28 20.09 -4.27 -4.56
CA GLY A 28 19.86 -4.00 -6.00
C GLY A 28 18.46 -4.36 -6.50
N MET A 29 17.50 -4.55 -5.59
CA MET A 29 16.12 -4.88 -5.90
C MET A 29 15.31 -3.63 -6.29
N THR A 30 14.43 -3.75 -7.28
CA THR A 30 13.47 -2.70 -7.65
C THR A 30 12.20 -2.79 -6.81
N LYS A 31 11.43 -1.69 -6.71
CA LYS A 31 10.10 -1.69 -6.08
C LYS A 31 9.20 -2.83 -6.59
N ARG A 32 9.21 -3.05 -7.91
CA ARG A 32 8.41 -4.09 -8.58
C ARG A 32 8.82 -5.49 -8.16
N THR A 33 10.10 -5.82 -8.28
CA THR A 33 10.62 -7.15 -7.91
C THR A 33 10.40 -7.50 -6.45
N TYR A 34 10.36 -6.49 -5.56
CA TYR A 34 10.02 -6.74 -4.16
C TYR A 34 8.55 -7.12 -4.00
N VAL A 35 7.63 -6.34 -4.60
CA VAL A 35 6.20 -6.64 -4.52
C VAL A 35 5.89 -8.02 -5.11
N GLU A 36 6.53 -8.37 -6.23
CA GLU A 36 6.44 -9.71 -6.82
C GLU A 36 6.89 -10.81 -5.84
N ALA A 37 7.99 -10.61 -5.11
CA ALA A 37 8.45 -11.57 -4.10
C ALA A 37 7.48 -11.73 -2.92
N VAL A 38 6.85 -10.63 -2.47
CA VAL A 38 5.82 -10.70 -1.42
C VAL A 38 4.58 -11.43 -1.91
N LEU A 39 4.12 -11.13 -3.12
CA LEU A 39 2.95 -11.79 -3.73
C LEU A 39 3.18 -13.29 -3.91
N GLU A 40 4.40 -13.69 -4.28
CA GLU A 40 4.78 -15.10 -4.35
C GLU A 40 4.71 -15.78 -2.97
N GLY A 41 5.16 -15.11 -1.91
CA GLY A 41 4.99 -15.62 -0.54
C GLY A 41 3.53 -15.76 -0.12
N ILE A 42 2.68 -14.78 -0.45
CA ILE A 42 1.23 -14.84 -0.20
C ILE A 42 0.61 -16.05 -0.92
N LYS A 43 0.99 -16.24 -2.18
CA LYS A 43 0.52 -17.36 -2.99
C LYS A 43 0.93 -18.72 -2.39
N GLN A 44 2.17 -18.84 -1.91
CA GLN A 44 2.64 -20.06 -1.24
C GLN A 44 1.83 -20.36 0.03
N CYS A 45 1.53 -19.36 0.85
CA CYS A 45 0.67 -19.54 2.03
C CYS A 45 -0.75 -20.02 1.66
N GLN A 46 -1.30 -19.55 0.54
CA GLN A 46 -2.60 -20.01 0.04
C GLN A 46 -2.53 -21.45 -0.49
N GLU A 47 -1.45 -21.82 -1.18
CA GLU A 47 -1.22 -23.19 -1.67
C GLU A 47 -1.02 -24.20 -0.53
N GLU A 48 -0.43 -23.77 0.59
CA GLU A 48 -0.32 -24.57 1.82
C GLU A 48 -1.66 -24.76 2.56
N GLY A 49 -2.71 -24.07 2.14
CA GLY A 49 -4.06 -24.19 2.71
C GLY A 49 -4.18 -23.56 4.10
N LEU A 50 -3.38 -22.55 4.42
CA LEU A 50 -3.52 -21.77 5.65
C LEU A 50 -4.85 -21.01 5.62
N ASP A 51 -5.59 -21.04 6.73
CA ASP A 51 -6.87 -20.34 6.88
C ASP A 51 -6.61 -18.85 7.20
N ILE A 52 -6.08 -18.11 6.22
CA ILE A 52 -5.77 -16.68 6.33
C ILE A 52 -6.10 -15.95 5.02
N ASP A 53 -6.86 -14.85 5.10
CA ASP A 53 -7.22 -14.04 3.94
C ASP A 53 -6.31 -12.81 3.84
N VAL A 54 -5.30 -12.87 2.96
CA VAL A 54 -4.30 -11.81 2.84
C VAL A 54 -4.70 -10.80 1.77
N ARG A 55 -4.66 -9.51 2.13
CA ARG A 55 -4.77 -8.38 1.20
C ARG A 55 -3.60 -7.44 1.40
N PHE A 56 -3.13 -6.87 0.31
CA PHE A 56 -1.92 -6.06 0.30
C PHE A 56 -2.21 -4.62 -0.11
N LEU A 57 -1.66 -3.67 0.66
CA LEU A 57 -1.62 -2.26 0.30
C LEU A 57 -0.17 -1.85 0.09
N VAL A 58 0.06 -1.07 -0.97
CA VAL A 58 1.40 -0.53 -1.25
C VAL A 58 1.55 0.81 -0.53
N SER A 59 2.55 0.96 0.33
CA SER A 59 2.74 2.20 1.09
C SER A 59 3.60 3.24 0.35
N VAL A 60 3.19 4.49 0.46
CA VAL A 60 3.95 5.70 0.11
C VAL A 60 4.57 6.25 1.38
N ASP A 61 5.89 6.27 1.40
CA ASP A 61 6.66 6.91 2.46
C ASP A 61 6.75 8.42 2.18
N ARG A 62 6.14 9.21 3.07
CA ARG A 62 6.14 10.68 3.04
C ARG A 62 7.55 11.28 2.96
N SER A 63 8.57 10.58 3.48
CA SER A 63 9.96 11.04 3.44
C SER A 63 10.62 10.95 2.06
N LYS A 64 10.02 10.22 1.11
CA LYS A 64 10.56 10.04 -0.25
C LYS A 64 10.05 11.07 -1.26
N GLY A 65 9.06 11.89 -0.87
CA GLY A 65 8.52 12.97 -1.69
C GLY A 65 7.54 12.54 -2.78
N ALA A 66 6.93 13.54 -3.43
CA ALA A 66 5.81 13.34 -4.36
C ALA A 66 6.16 12.55 -5.62
N VAL A 67 7.38 12.68 -6.16
CA VAL A 67 7.80 11.95 -7.37
C VAL A 67 7.79 10.44 -7.09
N ALA A 68 8.41 10.03 -5.98
CA ALA A 68 8.41 8.64 -5.55
C ALA A 68 6.99 8.14 -5.25
N ALA A 69 6.11 9.02 -4.75
CA ALA A 69 4.70 8.69 -4.55
C ALA A 69 3.97 8.35 -5.85
N LYS A 70 4.12 9.17 -6.91
CA LYS A 70 3.51 8.90 -8.22
C LYS A 70 3.97 7.58 -8.82
N GLU A 71 5.27 7.25 -8.70
CA GLU A 71 5.78 5.96 -9.13
C GLU A 71 5.13 4.80 -8.38
N THR A 72 4.95 4.94 -7.07
CA THR A 72 4.30 3.93 -6.23
C THR A 72 2.82 3.78 -6.57
N VAL A 73 2.11 4.89 -6.85
CA VAL A 73 0.71 4.88 -7.31
C VAL A 73 0.58 4.10 -8.62
N LYS A 74 1.45 4.37 -9.59
CA LYS A 74 1.46 3.64 -10.86
C LYS A 74 1.71 2.15 -10.63
N LEU A 75 2.71 1.82 -9.81
CA LEU A 75 3.03 0.42 -9.49
C LEU A 75 1.85 -0.30 -8.82
N ALA A 76 1.20 0.33 -7.85
CA ALA A 76 0.03 -0.22 -7.17
C ALA A 76 -1.13 -0.44 -8.14
N GLY A 77 -1.34 0.49 -9.09
CA GLY A 77 -2.35 0.35 -10.14
C GLY A 77 -2.06 -0.84 -11.06
N ASP A 78 -0.80 -1.05 -11.45
CA ASP A 78 -0.40 -2.22 -12.26
C ASP A 78 -0.74 -3.54 -11.53
N PHE A 79 -0.47 -3.61 -10.22
CA PHE A 79 -0.76 -4.82 -9.43
C PHE A 79 -2.23 -5.00 -9.07
N LEU A 80 -2.99 -3.91 -8.90
CA LEU A 80 -4.44 -3.98 -8.73
C LEU A 80 -5.09 -4.75 -9.89
N LEU A 81 -4.61 -4.54 -11.12
CA LEU A 81 -5.12 -5.19 -12.32
C LEU A 81 -4.60 -6.63 -12.50
N SER A 82 -3.42 -6.97 -11.98
CA SER A 82 -2.76 -8.25 -12.25
C SER A 82 -2.87 -9.29 -11.14
N THR A 83 -3.31 -8.90 -9.93
CA THR A 83 -3.27 -9.78 -8.74
C THR A 83 -4.63 -10.29 -8.28
N ASP A 84 -5.65 -10.19 -9.13
CA ASP A 84 -7.01 -10.71 -8.90
C ASP A 84 -7.57 -10.41 -7.49
N GLY A 85 -7.38 -9.16 -7.04
CA GLY A 85 -7.90 -8.69 -5.75
C GLY A 85 -7.00 -8.92 -4.53
N VAL A 86 -5.77 -9.43 -4.69
CA VAL A 86 -4.80 -9.47 -3.58
C VAL A 86 -4.30 -8.06 -3.26
N VAL A 87 -3.85 -7.29 -4.25
CA VAL A 87 -3.48 -5.88 -4.06
C VAL A 87 -4.73 -5.01 -4.20
N LEU A 88 -5.08 -4.28 -3.14
CA LEU A 88 -6.34 -3.52 -3.09
C LEU A 88 -6.16 -2.01 -3.11
N GLY A 89 -4.97 -1.52 -2.80
CA GLY A 89 -4.84 -0.10 -2.55
C GLY A 89 -3.49 0.38 -2.08
N LEU A 90 -3.55 1.54 -1.45
CA LEU A 90 -2.43 2.40 -1.17
C LEU A 90 -2.53 2.98 0.23
N ASP A 91 -1.39 3.02 0.91
CA ASP A 91 -1.20 3.62 2.23
C ASP A 91 -0.31 4.86 2.14
N LEU A 92 -0.60 5.92 2.89
CA LEU A 92 0.31 7.07 3.07
C LEU A 92 0.81 7.10 4.52
N SER A 93 2.08 6.77 4.70
CA SER A 93 2.71 6.56 6.00
C SER A 93 4.16 7.09 6.01
N GLY A 94 5.05 6.51 6.82
CA GLY A 94 6.42 6.99 7.02
C GLY A 94 6.51 8.15 8.01
N ASN A 95 7.59 8.94 7.98
CA ASN A 95 7.83 9.99 8.98
C ASN A 95 6.74 11.09 8.94
N PRO A 96 5.94 11.29 10.02
CA PRO A 96 4.83 12.26 10.03
C PRO A 96 5.28 13.72 10.00
N LYS A 97 6.57 13.99 10.25
CA LYS A 97 7.17 15.33 10.15
C LYS A 97 7.80 15.61 8.78
N ALA A 98 7.82 14.62 7.88
CA ALA A 98 8.43 14.75 6.56
C ALA A 98 7.36 14.95 5.46
N GLY A 99 7.69 15.80 4.48
CA GLY A 99 6.78 16.17 3.39
C GLY A 99 5.62 17.06 3.83
N HIS A 100 5.00 17.79 2.89
CA HIS A 100 3.74 18.47 3.14
C HIS A 100 2.59 17.64 2.60
N GLY A 101 1.50 17.51 3.36
CA GLY A 101 0.34 16.72 2.91
C GLY A 101 -0.22 17.15 1.54
N GLN A 102 -0.05 18.43 1.19
CA GLN A 102 -0.42 18.97 -0.13
C GLN A 102 0.34 18.33 -1.29
N ASP A 103 1.60 17.94 -1.07
CA ASP A 103 2.46 17.32 -2.10
C ASP A 103 1.92 15.96 -2.55
N PHE A 104 1.15 15.30 -1.69
CA PHE A 104 0.61 13.95 -1.94
C PHE A 104 -0.83 13.98 -2.45
N LEU A 105 -1.49 15.15 -2.51
CA LEU A 105 -2.88 15.25 -2.99
C LEU A 105 -3.03 14.76 -4.43
N GLU A 106 -2.16 15.21 -5.33
CA GLU A 106 -2.20 14.79 -6.74
C GLU A 106 -1.98 13.27 -6.90
N PRO A 107 -0.91 12.65 -6.35
CA PRO A 107 -0.75 11.19 -6.36
C PRO A 107 -1.95 10.42 -5.77
N LEU A 108 -2.50 10.87 -4.64
CA LEU A 108 -3.63 10.20 -4.00
C LEU A 108 -4.92 10.30 -4.84
N LEU A 109 -5.15 11.43 -5.50
CA LEU A 109 -6.27 11.59 -6.42
C LEU A 109 -6.14 10.67 -7.64
N GLU A 110 -4.93 10.51 -8.17
CA GLU A 110 -4.65 9.54 -9.24
C GLU A 110 -4.92 8.11 -8.77
N ALA A 111 -4.46 7.74 -7.58
CA ALA A 111 -4.72 6.42 -7.00
C ALA A 111 -6.22 6.13 -6.87
N LYS A 112 -6.99 7.11 -6.35
CA LYS A 112 -8.44 6.99 -6.24
C LYS A 112 -9.11 6.82 -7.61
N LYS A 113 -8.65 7.55 -8.64
CA LYS A 113 -9.16 7.42 -10.02
C LYS A 113 -8.85 6.04 -10.62
N ALA A 114 -7.71 5.45 -10.25
CA ALA A 114 -7.31 4.11 -10.65
C ALA A 114 -8.10 2.99 -9.92
N GLY A 115 -8.97 3.35 -8.97
CA GLY A 115 -9.77 2.39 -8.20
C GLY A 115 -9.06 1.81 -6.97
N LEU A 116 -7.88 2.32 -6.63
CA LEU A 116 -7.15 1.91 -5.43
C LEU A 116 -7.88 2.43 -4.17
N LYS A 117 -8.03 1.54 -3.19
CA LYS A 117 -8.46 1.94 -1.83
C LYS A 117 -7.35 2.75 -1.18
N LEU A 118 -7.70 3.74 -0.35
CA LEU A 118 -6.73 4.60 0.31
C LEU A 118 -6.82 4.47 1.83
N THR A 119 -5.68 4.36 2.48
CA THR A 119 -5.52 4.56 3.92
C THR A 119 -4.47 5.64 4.16
N LEU A 120 -4.69 6.48 5.16
CA LEU A 120 -3.84 7.64 5.44
C LEU A 120 -3.55 7.69 6.94
N HIS A 121 -2.28 7.76 7.29
CA HIS A 121 -1.87 8.08 8.66
C HIS A 121 -2.03 9.59 8.88
N LEU A 122 -2.82 9.98 9.89
CA LEU A 122 -3.19 11.37 10.19
C LEU A 122 -3.04 11.65 11.69
N SER A 123 -2.67 12.88 12.03
CA SER A 123 -2.58 13.36 13.42
C SER A 123 -1.66 12.53 14.33
N GLU A 124 -0.46 12.19 13.84
CA GLU A 124 0.54 11.41 14.58
C GLU A 124 1.46 12.24 15.50
N VAL A 125 1.30 13.57 15.54
CA VAL A 125 2.11 14.52 16.32
C VAL A 125 1.22 15.52 17.03
#